data_AF-A0A4Q5Z3Z1-F1
#
_entry.id   AF-A0A4Q5Z3Z1-F1
#
_cell.length_a   1.000
_cell.length_b   1.000
_cell.length_c   1.000
_cell.angle_alpha   90.00
_cell.angle_beta   90.00
_cell.angle_gamma   90.00
#
_symmetry.space_group_name_H-M   'P 1'
#
loop_
_entity.id
_entity.type
_entity.pdbx_description
1 polymer ?
#
loop_
_entity_poly.entity_id
_entity_poly.type
_entity_poly.pdbx_seq_one_letter_code
_entity_poly.pdbx_strand_id
1 'polypeptide(L)'
;LTGTKFGCGVAQCGACTVHLDGEAVRSCVTKMSRAEGKTVVTIEGLSAQNDHPAQQAWQDIDVPQCGYCHSGQIMSAAVLLREIPNPTDQDIDDAMAGNICRCGTYPRIRKAIHLAAELQKKSKS
;
A
#
# COMPACT_ATOMS: atom_id res chain seq x y z
N LEU A 1 -1.92 1.62 -16.02
CA LEU A 1 -2.47 1.92 -14.68
C LEU A 1 -3.76 1.13 -14.46
N THR A 2 -3.64 -0.20 -14.39
CA THR A 2 -4.76 -1.12 -14.13
C THR A 2 -4.68 -1.75 -12.74
N GLY A 3 -3.59 -1.53 -12.00
CA GLY A 3 -3.35 -2.06 -10.67
C GLY A 3 -4.22 -1.40 -9.60
N THR A 4 -4.40 -0.08 -9.64
CA THR A 4 -5.35 0.63 -8.76
C THR A 4 -6.77 0.16 -9.04
N LYS A 5 -7.53 -0.21 -7.99
CA LYS A 5 -8.86 -0.81 -8.13
C LYS A 5 -9.99 0.09 -7.64
N PHE A 6 -11.17 -0.06 -8.23
CA PHE A 6 -12.39 0.63 -7.82
C PHE A 6 -13.32 -0.31 -7.04
N GLY A 7 -13.22 -0.29 -5.70
CA GLY A 7 -14.00 -1.21 -4.85
C GLY A 7 -15.35 -0.67 -4.36
N CYS A 8 -15.41 0.60 -3.91
CA CYS A 8 -16.62 1.13 -3.25
C CYS A 8 -17.07 2.53 -3.68
N GLY A 9 -16.20 3.36 -4.26
CA GLY A 9 -16.54 4.75 -4.65
C GLY A 9 -16.76 5.74 -3.49
N VAL A 10 -16.72 5.30 -2.24
CA VAL A 10 -17.06 6.11 -1.05
C VAL A 10 -15.93 6.14 -0.01
N ALA A 11 -14.68 6.00 -0.45
CA ALA A 11 -13.46 6.09 0.37
C ALA A 11 -13.29 5.07 1.52
N GLN A 12 -14.13 4.02 1.60
CA GLN A 12 -14.06 3.05 2.70
C GLN A 12 -13.07 1.90 2.46
N CYS A 13 -13.05 1.29 1.28
CA CYS A 13 -12.35 0.02 1.07
C CYS A 13 -10.82 0.13 0.90
N GLY A 14 -10.32 1.30 0.54
CA GLY A 14 -8.90 1.53 0.28
C GLY A 14 -8.27 0.87 -0.94
N ALA A 15 -8.97 0.05 -1.71
CA ALA A 15 -8.41 -0.59 -2.91
C ALA A 15 -7.94 0.39 -4.01
N CYS A 16 -8.40 1.65 -3.92
CA CYS A 16 -8.09 2.73 -4.84
C CYS A 16 -6.91 3.62 -4.40
N THR A 17 -6.16 3.24 -3.36
CA THR A 17 -5.04 4.06 -2.86
C THR A 17 -3.99 4.30 -3.93
N VAL A 18 -3.58 5.56 -4.06
CA VAL A 18 -2.44 6.03 -4.84
C VAL A 18 -1.65 7.01 -3.97
N HIS A 19 -0.42 7.33 -4.34
CA HIS A 19 0.30 8.44 -3.73
C HIS A 19 0.09 9.71 -4.53
N LEU A 20 -0.14 10.81 -3.83
CA LEU A 20 -0.28 12.15 -4.40
C LEU A 20 0.71 13.07 -3.68
N ASP A 21 1.78 13.47 -4.37
CA ASP A 21 2.97 14.11 -3.77
C ASP A 21 3.55 13.30 -2.60
N GLY A 22 3.53 11.97 -2.72
CA GLY A 22 4.02 11.04 -1.70
C GLY A 22 2.98 10.65 -0.65
N GLU A 23 1.84 11.34 -0.54
CA GLU A 23 0.80 11.06 0.46
C GLU A 23 -0.20 9.99 -0.02
N ALA A 24 -0.57 9.03 0.84
CA ALA A 24 -1.58 8.03 0.51
C ALA A 24 -2.98 8.66 0.45
N VAL A 25 -3.62 8.64 -0.71
CA VAL A 25 -4.96 9.21 -0.92
C VAL A 25 -5.91 8.21 -1.58
N ARG A 26 -7.22 8.37 -1.32
CA ARG A 26 -8.27 7.60 -1.97
C ARG A 26 -8.61 8.24 -3.32
N SER A 27 -8.17 7.65 -4.42
CA SER A 27 -8.40 8.22 -5.75
C SER A 27 -9.89 8.32 -6.11
N CYS A 28 -10.74 7.39 -5.64
CA CYS A 28 -12.17 7.38 -5.97
C CYS A 28 -12.97 8.61 -5.52
N VAL A 29 -12.46 9.40 -4.56
CA VAL A 29 -13.11 10.64 -4.07
C VAL A 29 -12.20 11.87 -4.24
N THR A 30 -11.01 11.69 -4.82
CA THR A 30 -10.08 12.79 -5.06
C THR A 30 -10.48 13.52 -6.33
N LYS A 31 -10.86 14.80 -6.21
CA LYS A 31 -11.20 15.64 -7.37
C LYS A 31 -9.98 15.83 -8.27
N MET A 32 -10.20 15.89 -9.58
CA MET A 32 -9.13 16.17 -10.56
C MET A 32 -8.41 17.50 -10.27
N SER A 33 -9.15 18.54 -9.87
CA SER A 33 -8.56 19.84 -9.50
C SER A 33 -7.59 19.76 -8.31
N ARG A 34 -7.74 18.76 -7.43
CA ARG A 34 -6.78 18.53 -6.35
C ARG A 34 -5.51 17.85 -6.85
N ALA A 35 -5.60 17.06 -7.92
CA ALA A 35 -4.48 16.31 -8.49
C ALA A 35 -3.70 17.09 -9.55
N GLU A 36 -4.25 18.20 -10.05
CA GLU A 36 -3.60 19.06 -11.03
C GLU A 36 -2.25 19.58 -10.53
N GLY A 37 -1.22 19.44 -11.37
CA GLY A 37 0.17 19.84 -11.05
C GLY A 37 0.90 18.97 -10.03
N LYS A 38 0.26 17.92 -9.50
CA LYS A 38 0.85 17.03 -8.49
C LYS A 38 1.44 15.77 -9.10
N THR A 39 2.38 15.17 -8.39
CA THR A 39 2.93 13.87 -8.77
C THR A 39 2.00 12.76 -8.29
N VAL A 40 1.48 11.96 -9.23
CA VAL A 40 0.67 10.78 -8.93
C VAL A 40 1.49 9.52 -9.13
N VAL A 41 1.61 8.70 -8.08
CA VAL A 41 2.27 7.38 -8.16
C VAL A 41 1.23 6.31 -7.83
N THR A 42 1.11 5.30 -8.69
CA THR A 42 0.28 4.11 -8.47
C THR A 42 1.16 2.91 -8.14
N ILE A 43 0.55 1.73 -7.96
CA ILE A 43 1.28 0.49 -7.71
C ILE A 43 2.30 0.17 -8.82
N GLU A 44 2.00 0.49 -10.08
CA GLU A 44 2.93 0.31 -11.20
C GLU A 44 4.10 1.31 -11.17
N GLY A 45 3.90 2.47 -10.56
CA GLY A 45 4.94 3.49 -10.41
C GLY A 45 5.75 3.36 -9.13
N LEU A 46 5.36 2.47 -8.20
CA LEU A 46 6.07 2.25 -6.95
C LEU A 46 7.44 1.58 -7.21
N SER A 47 7.47 0.60 -8.10
CA SER A 47 8.66 0.07 -8.75
C SER A 47 8.24 -0.66 -10.02
N ALA A 48 8.97 -0.42 -11.11
CA ALA A 48 8.71 -1.08 -12.39
C ALA A 48 9.07 -2.58 -12.37
N GLN A 49 10.00 -2.98 -11.51
CA GLN A 49 10.49 -4.37 -11.39
C GLN A 49 9.85 -5.13 -10.21
N ASN A 50 8.93 -4.49 -9.47
CA ASN A 50 8.37 -5.01 -8.22
C ASN A 50 9.43 -5.30 -7.15
N ASP A 51 10.54 -4.56 -7.17
CA ASP A 51 11.66 -4.70 -6.24
C ASP A 51 11.58 -3.74 -5.03
N HIS A 52 10.49 -2.96 -4.93
CA HIS A 52 10.23 -2.20 -3.71
C HIS A 52 10.07 -3.18 -2.51
N PRO A 53 10.63 -2.89 -1.32
CA PRO A 53 10.61 -3.81 -0.17
C PRO A 53 9.20 -4.34 0.17
N ALA A 54 8.18 -3.49 0.09
CA ALA A 54 6.79 -3.90 0.28
C ALA A 54 6.28 -4.88 -0.81
N GLN A 55 6.66 -4.69 -2.08
CA GLN A 55 6.27 -5.62 -3.15
C GLN A 55 7.00 -6.96 -3.04
N GLN A 56 8.28 -6.94 -2.67
CA GLN A 56 9.06 -8.16 -2.41
C GLN A 56 8.48 -8.95 -1.25
N ALA A 57 8.25 -8.30 -0.10
CA ALA A 57 7.69 -8.97 1.07
C ALA A 57 6.29 -9.56 0.82
N TRP A 58 5.46 -8.89 -0.01
CA TRP A 58 4.16 -9.43 -0.40
C TRP A 58 4.27 -10.73 -1.20
N GLN A 59 5.29 -10.84 -2.05
CA GLN A 59 5.59 -12.03 -2.83
C GLN A 59 6.16 -13.14 -1.93
N ASP A 60 7.16 -12.81 -1.11
CA ASP A 60 7.85 -13.77 -0.24
C ASP A 60 6.92 -14.42 0.80
N ILE A 61 5.94 -13.66 1.30
CA ILE A 61 4.97 -14.15 2.30
C ILE A 61 3.73 -14.81 1.64
N ASP A 62 3.61 -14.75 0.30
CA ASP A 62 2.42 -15.20 -0.43
C ASP A 62 1.13 -14.64 0.19
N VAL A 63 1.11 -13.30 0.30
CA VAL A 63 0.01 -12.57 0.95
C VAL A 63 -1.30 -12.70 0.18
N PRO A 64 -1.33 -12.56 -1.16
CA PRO A 64 -2.58 -12.48 -1.88
C PRO A 64 -3.42 -13.77 -1.84
N GLN A 65 -4.73 -13.59 -1.74
CA GLN A 65 -5.69 -14.60 -2.20
C GLN A 65 -6.31 -14.14 -3.52
N CYS A 66 -7.38 -13.35 -3.48
CA CYS A 66 -8.02 -12.86 -4.70
C CYS A 66 -7.28 -11.72 -5.41
N GLY A 67 -6.23 -11.15 -4.82
CA GLY A 67 -5.46 -10.06 -5.42
C GLY A 67 -6.06 -8.65 -5.25
N TYR A 68 -7.38 -8.52 -5.14
CA TYR A 68 -8.08 -7.26 -5.40
C TYR A 68 -7.68 -6.08 -4.50
N CYS A 69 -7.55 -6.29 -3.19
CA CYS A 69 -7.22 -5.22 -2.25
C CYS A 69 -5.72 -4.90 -2.17
N HIS A 70 -4.85 -5.77 -2.69
CA HIS A 70 -3.42 -5.74 -2.33
C HIS A 70 -2.66 -4.57 -2.91
N SER A 71 -3.05 -4.05 -4.08
CA SER A 71 -2.45 -2.81 -4.60
C SER A 71 -2.66 -1.64 -3.62
N GLY A 72 -3.86 -1.47 -3.08
CA GLY A 72 -4.14 -0.43 -2.08
C GLY A 72 -3.41 -0.64 -0.75
N GLN A 73 -3.29 -1.90 -0.33
CA GLN A 73 -2.54 -2.29 0.88
C GLN A 73 -1.05 -1.96 0.73
N ILE A 74 -0.41 -2.38 -0.38
CA ILE A 74 1.01 -2.12 -0.64
C ILE A 74 1.29 -0.61 -0.70
N MET A 75 0.43 0.15 -1.39
CA MET A 75 0.59 1.60 -1.46
C MET A 75 0.48 2.26 -0.08
N SER A 76 -0.42 1.79 0.78
CA SER A 76 -0.53 2.30 2.15
C SER A 76 0.69 1.91 3.00
N ALA A 77 1.15 0.66 2.88
CA ALA A 77 2.32 0.15 3.58
C ALA A 77 3.60 0.90 3.20
N ALA A 78 3.75 1.29 1.93
CA ALA A 78 4.88 2.08 1.47
C ALA A 78 4.97 3.46 2.15
N VAL A 79 3.83 4.11 2.42
CA VAL A 79 3.80 5.38 3.17
C VAL A 79 4.13 5.14 4.64
N LEU A 80 3.49 4.14 5.27
CA LEU A 80 3.78 3.77 6.66
C LEU A 80 5.29 3.52 6.87
N LEU A 81 5.93 2.72 6.02
CA LEU A 81 7.35 2.35 6.18
C LEU A 81 8.31 3.51 5.89
N ARG A 82 7.88 4.52 5.14
CA ARG A 82 8.63 5.76 4.97
C ARG A 82 8.60 6.61 6.25
N GLU A 83 7.46 6.64 6.93
CA GLU A 83 7.24 7.47 8.14
C GLU A 83 7.71 6.78 9.42
N ILE A 84 7.46 5.48 9.53
CA ILE A 84 7.78 4.63 10.67
C ILE A 84 8.56 3.42 10.13
N PRO A 85 9.91 3.51 9.99
CA PRO A 85 10.73 2.45 9.40
C PRO A 85 10.79 1.14 10.19
N ASN A 86 10.27 1.13 11.42
CA ASN A 86 10.19 -0.06 12.28
C ASN A 86 8.85 -0.06 13.03
N PRO A 87 7.74 -0.26 12.30
CA PRO A 87 6.41 -0.09 12.87
C PRO A 87 6.10 -1.22 13.87
N THR A 88 5.38 -0.89 14.93
CA THR A 88 4.78 -1.88 15.82
C THR A 88 3.53 -2.49 15.18
N ASP A 89 2.98 -3.53 15.79
CA ASP A 89 1.70 -4.10 15.36
C ASP A 89 0.57 -3.07 15.43
N GLN A 90 0.58 -2.19 16.43
CA GLN A 90 -0.42 -1.14 16.56
C GLN A 90 -0.29 -0.11 15.42
N ASP A 91 0.94 0.33 15.10
CA ASP A 91 1.18 1.26 13.99
C ASP A 91 0.68 0.68 12.65
N ILE A 92 0.89 -0.63 12.44
CA ILE A 92 0.39 -1.34 11.25
C ILE A 92 -1.13 -1.34 11.22
N ASP A 93 -1.78 -1.66 12.33
CA ASP A 93 -3.24 -1.74 12.39
C ASP A 93 -3.89 -0.38 12.13
N ASP A 94 -3.36 0.67 12.74
CA ASP A 94 -3.87 2.02 12.60
C ASP A 94 -3.69 2.53 11.15
N ALA A 95 -2.52 2.30 10.56
CA ALA A 95 -2.25 2.71 9.18
C ALA A 95 -3.06 1.89 8.16
N MET A 96 -3.33 0.62 8.43
CA MET A 96 -4.06 -0.27 7.51
C MET A 96 -5.57 -0.28 7.73
N ALA A 97 -6.09 0.35 8.79
CA ALA A 97 -7.51 0.35 9.14
C ALA A 97 -8.46 0.74 7.99
N GLY A 98 -8.01 1.62 7.09
CA GLY A 98 -8.78 2.05 5.92
C GLY A 98 -8.65 1.15 4.68
N ASN A 99 -7.98 0.00 4.76
CA ASN A 99 -7.80 -0.94 3.66
C ASN A 99 -8.48 -2.28 3.96
N ILE A 100 -9.64 -2.50 3.34
CA ILE A 100 -10.48 -3.66 3.62
C ILE A 100 -10.07 -4.85 2.75
N CYS A 101 -9.86 -6.01 3.39
CA CYS A 101 -9.62 -7.30 2.76
C CYS A 101 -10.76 -8.27 3.06
N ARG A 102 -11.54 -8.67 2.03
CA ARG A 102 -12.63 -9.64 2.20
C ARG A 102 -12.14 -11.08 2.35
N CYS A 103 -10.94 -11.39 1.86
CA CYS A 103 -10.29 -12.69 2.02
C CYS A 103 -9.72 -12.92 3.43
N GLY A 104 -9.63 -11.87 4.26
CA GLY A 104 -9.17 -11.99 5.65
C GLY A 104 -7.66 -12.22 5.81
N THR A 105 -6.82 -11.82 4.85
CA THR A 105 -5.37 -12.07 4.89
C THR A 105 -4.59 -11.09 5.79
N TYR A 106 -5.24 -10.40 6.73
CA TYR A 106 -4.61 -9.37 7.56
C TYR A 106 -3.38 -9.84 8.34
N PRO A 107 -3.36 -11.07 8.92
CA PRO A 107 -2.14 -11.57 9.58
C PRO A 107 -0.95 -11.70 8.61
N ARG A 108 -1.20 -12.09 7.35
CA ARG A 108 -0.16 -12.15 6.31
C ARG A 108 0.30 -10.76 5.87
N ILE A 109 -0.63 -9.81 5.77
CA ILE A 109 -0.33 -8.40 5.47
C ILE A 109 0.60 -7.83 6.54
N ARG A 110 0.27 -8.00 7.83
CA ARG A 110 1.11 -7.57 8.95
C ARG A 110 2.51 -8.19 8.88
N LYS A 111 2.59 -9.51 8.69
CA LYS A 111 3.87 -10.22 8.53
C LYS A 111 4.70 -9.66 7.37
N ALA A 112 4.07 -9.36 6.25
CA ALA A 112 4.75 -8.79 5.09
C ALA A 112 5.23 -7.35 5.33
N ILE A 113 4.50 -6.53 6.10
CA ILE A 113 4.95 -5.17 6.46
C ILE A 113 6.19 -5.24 7.36
N HIS A 114 6.22 -6.13 8.35
CA HIS A 114 7.42 -6.36 9.17
C HIS A 114 8.62 -6.83 8.32
N LEU A 115 8.40 -7.78 7.41
CA LEU A 115 9.47 -8.22 6.50
C LEU A 115 9.95 -7.07 5.59
N ALA A 116 9.04 -6.26 5.07
CA ALA A 116 9.38 -5.11 4.25
C ALA A 116 10.23 -4.08 5.00
N ALA A 117 9.95 -3.84 6.29
CA ALA A 117 10.77 -2.99 7.16
C ALA A 117 12.21 -3.52 7.25
N GLU A 118 12.39 -4.82 7.45
CA GLU A 118 13.70 -5.46 7.51
C GLU A 118 14.45 -5.41 6.17
N LEU A 119 13.76 -5.66 5.06
CA LEU A 119 14.33 -5.54 3.71
C LEU A 119 14.79 -4.10 3.43
N GLN A 120 14.00 -3.10 3.83
CA GLN A 120 14.33 -1.68 3.65
C GLN A 120 15.56 -1.28 4.46
N LYS A 121 15.72 -1.76 5.70
CA LYS A 121 16.93 -1.53 6.50
C LYS A 121 18.17 -2.11 5.83
N LYS A 122 18.09 -3.35 5.32
CA LYS A 122 19.22 -3.99 4.62
C LYS A 122 19.64 -3.25 3.36
N SER A 123 18.70 -2.67 2.62
CA SER A 123 19.00 -1.91 1.40
C SER A 123 19.71 -0.56 1.64
N LYS A 124 19.66 -0.05 2.88
CA LYS A 124 20.27 1.23 3.27
C LYS A 124 21.63 1.08 3.98
N SER A 125 22.02 -0.15 4.33
CA SER A 125 23.30 -0.51 4.94
C SER A 125 24.32 -0.88 3.88
#